data_AF-A0A1Q7XAF3-F1
#
_entry.id   AF-A0A1Q7XAF3-F1
#
_cell.length_a   1.000
_cell.length_b   1.000
_cell.length_c   1.000
_cell.angle_alpha   90.00
_cell.angle_beta   90.00
_cell.angle_gamma   90.00
#
_symmetry.space_group_name_H-M   'P 1'
#
loop_
_entity.id
_entity.type
_entity.pdbx_description
1 polymer ?
#
loop_
_entity_poly.entity_id
_entity_poly.type
_entity_poly.pdbx_seq_one_letter_code
_entity_poly.pdbx_strand_id
1 'polypeptide(L)'
;MRKKKIPNPKRRLQVAIGAGIIIVGLVIFVNYYLDQAKLSGQRFGDQLAQIQTDLKNETQNFDSQLTLYKNGQLPKDVMLKITDEHIGIVQGTLSRYDSLKSPELFVASVQLFRLSTQTQLESDKYLREWIQTGDNSSRTKSDELLQQSFQYEMSALQSYGTSKSKDSQ
;
A
#
# COMPACT_ATOMS: atom_id res chain seq x y z
N MET A 1 -15.90 -5.09 -44.19
CA MET A 1 -15.71 -3.97 -43.23
C MET A 1 -15.96 -4.46 -41.80
N ARG A 2 -14.92 -4.68 -40.98
CA ARG A 2 -15.06 -5.10 -39.58
C ARG A 2 -15.09 -3.86 -38.68
N LYS A 3 -16.21 -3.61 -37.99
CA LYS A 3 -16.34 -2.54 -36.99
C LYS A 3 -15.49 -2.90 -35.76
N LYS A 4 -14.45 -2.12 -35.48
CA LYS A 4 -13.63 -2.23 -34.27
C LYS A 4 -14.44 -1.66 -33.09
N LYS A 5 -14.87 -2.51 -32.15
CA LYS A 5 -15.49 -2.06 -30.89
C LYS A 5 -14.43 -1.32 -30.06
N ILE A 6 -14.64 -0.04 -29.82
CA ILE A 6 -13.81 0.77 -28.93
C ILE A 6 -14.10 0.28 -27.49
N PRO A 7 -13.11 -0.17 -26.71
CA PRO A 7 -13.34 -0.59 -25.33
C PRO A 7 -13.66 0.65 -24.47
N ASN A 8 -14.79 0.59 -23.78
CA ASN A 8 -15.27 1.65 -22.89
C ASN A 8 -14.38 1.74 -21.62
N PRO A 9 -13.71 2.86 -21.34
CA PRO A 9 -12.67 2.95 -20.29
C PRO A 9 -13.19 2.75 -18.87
N LYS A 10 -14.49 3.01 -18.63
CA LYS A 10 -15.10 2.90 -17.29
C LYS A 10 -15.20 1.46 -16.76
N ARG A 11 -15.11 0.44 -17.62
CA ARG A 11 -15.28 -0.97 -17.22
C ARG A 11 -13.99 -1.67 -16.81
N ARG A 12 -12.83 -1.03 -16.99
CA ARG A 12 -11.54 -1.54 -16.49
C ARG A 12 -11.29 -1.22 -15.01
N LEU A 13 -12.00 -0.25 -14.45
CA LEU A 13 -11.81 0.19 -13.06
C LEU A 13 -12.49 -0.76 -12.04
N GLN A 14 -13.43 -1.60 -12.48
CA GLN A 14 -14.22 -2.47 -11.59
C GLN A 14 -13.63 -3.88 -11.40
N VAL A 15 -12.46 -4.18 -11.96
CA VAL A 15 -11.75 -5.45 -11.75
C VAL A 15 -10.65 -5.31 -10.68
N ALA A 16 -10.41 -4.10 -10.16
CA ALA A 16 -9.32 -3.81 -9.23
C ALA A 16 -9.68 -3.95 -7.73
N ILE A 17 -10.87 -4.47 -7.39
CA ILE A 17 -11.27 -4.66 -5.98
C ILE A 17 -10.90 -6.08 -5.47
N GLY A 18 -10.45 -6.97 -6.35
CA GLY A 18 -10.00 -8.34 -6.01
C GLY A 18 -8.54 -8.65 -6.35
N ALA A 19 -7.75 -7.64 -6.72
CA ALA A 19 -6.35 -7.79 -7.08
C ALA A 19 -5.50 -6.78 -6.30
N GLY A 20 -5.65 -6.76 -4.98
CA GLY A 20 -4.72 -6.11 -4.06
C GLY A 20 -3.39 -6.87 -4.01
N ILE A 21 -2.68 -6.92 -5.14
CA ILE A 21 -1.26 -7.28 -5.13
C ILE A 21 -0.54 -6.09 -5.71
N ILE A 22 -0.32 -5.12 -4.83
CA ILE A 22 0.64 -4.07 -5.10
C ILE A 22 1.99 -4.73 -5.39
N ILE A 23 2.50 -4.35 -6.55
CA ILE A 23 3.75 -4.77 -7.18
C ILE A 23 4.91 -4.09 -6.45
N VAL A 24 5.11 -4.38 -5.16
CA VAL A 24 6.24 -3.79 -4.41
C VAL A 24 7.53 -4.56 -4.69
N GLY A 25 7.47 -5.90 -4.65
CA GLY A 25 8.68 -6.73 -4.74
C GLY A 25 9.39 -6.63 -6.10
N LEU A 26 8.67 -6.38 -7.19
CA LEU A 26 9.21 -6.48 -8.54
C LEU A 26 9.90 -5.18 -9.03
N VAL A 27 9.50 -4.00 -8.55
CA VAL A 27 10.13 -2.73 -8.96
C VAL A 27 11.43 -2.49 -8.20
N ILE A 28 11.51 -2.91 -6.94
CA ILE A 28 12.72 -2.71 -6.12
C ILE A 28 13.78 -3.78 -6.43
N PHE A 29 13.39 -5.05 -6.67
CA PHE A 29 14.32 -6.16 -6.89
C PHE A 29 15.04 -6.12 -8.26
N VAL A 30 14.36 -5.72 -9.35
CA VAL A 30 14.93 -5.82 -10.71
C VAL A 30 16.09 -4.84 -10.98
N ASN A 31 16.19 -3.74 -10.24
CA ASN A 31 17.18 -2.68 -10.55
C ASN A 31 18.26 -2.49 -9.47
N TYR A 32 18.33 -3.33 -8.44
CA TYR A 32 19.41 -3.31 -7.44
C TYR A 32 20.70 -3.94 -7.98
N TYR A 33 20.59 -4.82 -8.98
CA TYR A 33 21.74 -5.51 -9.55
C TYR A 33 22.64 -4.63 -10.45
N LEU A 34 22.26 -3.37 -10.71
CA LEU A 34 22.91 -2.57 -11.76
C LEU A 34 23.64 -1.29 -11.32
N ASP A 35 23.48 -0.77 -10.09
CA ASP A 35 24.19 0.47 -9.72
C ASP A 35 24.76 0.45 -8.30
N GLN A 36 26.10 0.49 -8.26
CA GLN A 36 26.98 0.68 -7.11
C GLN A 36 26.91 2.13 -6.59
N ALA A 37 25.74 2.60 -6.16
CA ALA A 37 25.64 3.89 -5.48
C ALA A 37 25.98 3.71 -3.99
N LYS A 38 27.06 4.39 -3.54
CA LYS A 38 27.52 4.64 -2.16
C LYS A 38 26.72 3.92 -1.05
N LEU A 39 27.38 3.13 -0.20
CA LEU A 39 26.84 2.33 0.94
C LEU A 39 25.60 2.92 1.68
N SER A 40 25.46 4.24 1.79
CA SER A 40 24.28 4.92 2.34
C SER A 40 23.00 4.81 1.49
N GLY A 41 23.10 4.90 0.16
CA GLY A 41 21.97 4.77 -0.77
C GLY A 41 21.44 3.33 -0.83
N GLN A 42 22.34 2.36 -0.82
CA GLN A 42 22.02 0.93 -0.72
C GLN A 42 21.24 0.61 0.56
N ARG A 43 21.76 1.04 1.73
CA ARG A 43 21.09 0.84 3.03
C ARG A 43 19.72 1.51 3.10
N PHE A 44 19.59 2.72 2.57
CA PHE A 44 18.30 3.42 2.48
C PHE A 44 17.30 2.61 1.63
N GLY A 45 17.71 2.18 0.43
CA GLY A 45 16.89 1.40 -0.48
C GLY A 45 16.42 0.10 0.16
N ASP A 46 17.32 -0.63 0.83
CA ASP A 46 17.00 -1.89 1.52
C ASP A 46 16.00 -1.68 2.66
N GLN A 47 16.17 -0.61 3.46
CA GLN A 47 15.25 -0.28 4.55
C GLN A 47 13.87 0.11 4.03
N LEU A 48 13.80 0.92 2.96
CA LEU A 48 12.54 1.28 2.33
C LEU A 48 11.84 0.04 1.75
N ALA A 49 12.59 -0.84 1.07
CA ALA A 49 12.09 -2.09 0.53
C ALA A 49 11.50 -3.00 1.61
N GLN A 50 12.20 -3.10 2.75
CA GLN A 50 11.75 -3.87 3.88
C GLN A 50 10.46 -3.28 4.47
N ILE A 51 10.37 -1.95 4.65
CA ILE A 51 9.15 -1.28 5.10
C ILE A 51 7.97 -1.63 4.19
N GLN A 52 8.13 -1.50 2.87
CA GLN A 52 7.05 -1.79 1.93
C GLN A 52 6.68 -3.29 1.89
N THR A 53 7.67 -4.17 2.01
CA THR A 53 7.45 -5.63 1.99
C THR A 53 6.72 -6.09 3.25
N ASP A 54 7.11 -5.60 4.42
CA ASP A 54 6.46 -5.92 5.68
C ASP A 54 5.01 -5.40 5.68
N LEU A 55 4.79 -4.16 5.25
CA LEU A 55 3.45 -3.58 5.12
C LEU A 55 2.57 -4.41 4.18
N LYS A 56 3.10 -4.80 3.01
CA LYS A 56 2.38 -5.63 2.04
C LYS A 56 2.00 -6.98 2.65
N ASN A 57 2.94 -7.66 3.30
CA ASN A 57 2.69 -8.98 3.88
C ASN A 57 1.63 -8.90 4.97
N GLU A 58 1.70 -7.88 5.81
CA GLU A 58 0.70 -7.60 6.84
C GLU A 58 -0.69 -7.35 6.23
N THR A 59 -0.80 -6.45 5.25
CA THR A 59 -2.07 -6.15 4.56
C THR A 59 -2.65 -7.39 3.86
N GLN A 60 -1.80 -8.21 3.21
CA GLN A 60 -2.25 -9.45 2.55
C GLN A 60 -2.78 -10.49 3.54
N ASN A 61 -2.12 -10.62 4.70
CA ASN A 61 -2.59 -11.48 5.77
C ASN A 61 -3.93 -10.97 6.32
N PHE A 62 -4.03 -9.67 6.59
CA PHE A 62 -5.27 -9.03 7.06
C PHE A 62 -6.44 -9.21 6.08
N ASP A 63 -6.22 -8.99 4.79
CA ASP A 63 -7.24 -9.19 3.74
C ASP A 63 -7.74 -10.64 3.68
N SER A 64 -6.84 -11.61 3.90
CA SER A 64 -7.20 -13.02 3.98
C SER A 64 -8.14 -13.28 5.17
N GLN A 65 -7.85 -12.72 6.34
CA GLN A 65 -8.73 -12.82 7.52
C GLN A 65 -10.07 -12.11 7.30
N LEU A 66 -10.06 -10.92 6.69
CA LEU A 66 -11.27 -10.17 6.35
C LEU A 66 -12.17 -10.95 5.39
N THR A 67 -11.58 -11.70 4.46
CA THR A 67 -12.32 -12.58 3.54
C THR A 67 -13.00 -13.72 4.29
N LEU A 68 -12.31 -14.36 5.24
CA LEU A 68 -12.90 -15.39 6.10
C LEU A 68 -14.07 -14.82 6.93
N TYR A 69 -13.91 -13.62 7.49
CA TYR A 69 -14.99 -12.92 8.20
C TYR A 69 -16.20 -12.65 7.31
N LYS A 70 -16.00 -12.10 6.11
CA LYS A 70 -17.07 -11.81 5.15
C LYS A 70 -17.82 -13.08 4.72
N ASN A 71 -17.15 -14.22 4.71
CA ASN A 71 -17.74 -15.53 4.40
C ASN A 71 -18.40 -16.20 5.62
N GLY A 72 -18.44 -15.55 6.79
CA GLY A 72 -19.01 -16.10 8.01
C GLY A 72 -18.16 -17.17 8.69
N GLN A 73 -16.90 -17.34 8.27
CA GLN A 73 -15.97 -18.35 8.79
C GLN A 73 -15.15 -17.85 9.98
N LEU A 74 -15.19 -16.55 10.27
CA LEU A 74 -14.50 -15.92 11.38
C LEU A 74 -15.50 -15.15 12.25
N PRO A 75 -15.53 -15.34 13.58
CA PRO A 75 -16.39 -14.57 14.47
C PRO A 75 -16.03 -13.07 14.49
N LYS A 76 -17.04 -12.22 14.74
CA LYS A 76 -16.88 -10.76 14.79
C LYS A 76 -15.88 -10.28 15.85
N ASP A 77 -15.93 -10.85 17.05
CA ASP A 77 -15.03 -10.49 18.15
C ASP A 77 -13.57 -10.84 17.83
N VAL A 78 -13.35 -11.96 17.14
CA VAL A 78 -12.03 -12.35 16.64
C VAL A 78 -11.57 -11.39 15.54
N MET A 79 -12.43 -11.05 14.58
CA MET A 79 -12.09 -10.11 13.51
C MET A 79 -11.77 -8.71 14.05
N LEU A 80 -12.47 -8.23 15.10
CA LEU A 80 -12.16 -6.96 15.74
C LEU A 80 -10.75 -6.96 16.35
N LYS A 81 -10.34 -8.03 17.03
CA LYS A 81 -8.97 -8.16 17.58
C LYS A 81 -7.91 -8.16 16.49
N ILE A 82 -8.12 -8.94 15.42
CA ILE A 82 -7.22 -8.97 14.26
C ILE A 82 -7.10 -7.58 13.63
N THR A 83 -8.21 -6.84 13.54
CA THR A 83 -8.20 -5.47 13.00
C THR A 83 -7.45 -4.51 13.91
N ASP A 84 -7.61 -4.63 15.22
CA ASP A 84 -6.87 -3.81 16.20
C ASP A 84 -5.35 -4.07 16.15
N GLU A 85 -4.95 -5.35 16.02
CA GLU A 85 -3.55 -5.74 15.84
C GLU A 85 -2.98 -5.18 14.52
N HIS A 86 -3.72 -5.34 13.41
CA HIS A 86 -3.36 -4.80 12.10
C HIS A 86 -3.13 -3.28 12.15
N ILE A 87 -4.07 -2.53 12.70
CA ILE A 87 -3.98 -1.07 12.88
C ILE A 87 -2.72 -0.70 13.67
N GLY A 88 -2.39 -1.45 14.73
CA GLY A 88 -1.17 -1.26 15.51
C GLY A 88 0.10 -1.45 14.69
N ILE A 89 0.15 -2.47 13.84
CA ILE A 89 1.30 -2.76 12.96
C ILE A 89 1.45 -1.70 11.87
N VAL A 90 0.36 -1.29 11.21
CA VAL A 90 0.36 -0.22 10.21
C VAL A 90 0.78 1.11 10.83
N GLN A 91 0.29 1.42 12.04
CA GLN A 91 0.72 2.61 12.79
C GLN A 91 2.22 2.55 13.14
N GLY A 92 2.73 1.41 13.58
CA GLY A 92 4.17 1.22 13.82
C GLY A 92 5.02 1.37 12.55
N THR A 93 4.46 1.04 11.39
CA THR A 93 5.11 1.22 10.09
C THR A 93 5.32 2.70 9.76
N LEU A 94 4.40 3.59 10.14
CA LEU A 94 4.54 5.04 9.93
C LEU A 94 5.82 5.60 10.59
N SER A 95 6.11 5.16 11.81
CA SER A 95 7.32 5.58 12.54
C SER A 95 8.62 5.12 11.87
N ARG A 96 8.57 4.05 11.07
CA ARG A 96 9.74 3.56 10.32
C ARG A 96 10.11 4.49 9.18
N TYR A 97 9.14 5.16 8.55
CA TYR A 97 9.44 6.20 7.55
C TYR A 97 10.07 7.44 8.18
N ASP A 98 9.60 7.85 9.36
CA ASP A 98 10.14 9.02 10.08
C ASP A 98 11.60 8.79 10.53
N SER A 99 11.95 7.52 10.79
CA SER A 99 13.31 7.11 11.17
C SER A 99 14.23 6.85 9.97
N LEU A 100 13.71 6.92 8.74
CA LEU A 100 14.45 6.59 7.53
C LEU A 100 15.36 7.75 7.13
N LYS A 101 16.68 7.51 7.12
CA LYS A 101 17.68 8.49 6.66
C LYS A 101 17.64 8.59 5.13
N SER A 102 16.67 9.34 4.64
CA SER A 102 16.39 9.48 3.20
C SER A 102 17.35 10.47 2.55
N PRO A 103 18.04 10.11 1.44
CA PRO A 103 18.75 11.09 0.63
C PRO A 103 17.77 12.14 0.09
N GLU A 104 18.25 13.38 -0.08
CA GLU A 104 17.41 14.52 -0.49
C GLU A 104 16.58 14.23 -1.75
N LEU A 105 17.18 13.57 -2.74
CA LEU A 105 16.53 13.15 -3.99
C LEU A 105 15.29 12.28 -3.77
N PHE A 106 15.24 11.47 -2.70
CA PHE A 106 14.17 10.50 -2.44
C PHE A 106 13.14 10.96 -1.41
N VAL A 107 13.33 12.12 -0.76
CA VAL A 107 12.42 12.62 0.29
C VAL A 107 10.97 12.68 -0.19
N ALA A 108 10.73 13.18 -1.40
CA ALA A 108 9.38 13.28 -1.97
C ALA A 108 8.71 11.90 -2.13
N SER A 109 9.46 10.89 -2.58
CA SER A 109 8.94 9.53 -2.72
C SER A 109 8.63 8.92 -1.35
N VAL A 110 9.51 9.09 -0.36
CA VAL A 110 9.31 8.58 1.01
C VAL A 110 8.09 9.24 1.66
N GLN A 111 7.90 10.54 1.46
CA GLN A 111 6.70 11.24 1.95
C GLN A 111 5.42 10.71 1.32
N LEU A 112 5.42 10.39 0.02
CA LEU A 112 4.27 9.79 -0.66
C LEU A 112 3.97 8.37 -0.18
N PHE A 113 5.00 7.54 0.06
CA PHE A 113 4.81 6.22 0.66
C PHE A 113 4.23 6.33 2.07
N ARG A 114 4.76 7.23 2.90
CA ARG A 114 4.23 7.49 4.24
C ARG A 114 2.78 7.96 4.19
N LEU A 115 2.44 8.87 3.27
CA LEU A 115 1.08 9.37 3.08
C LEU A 115 0.13 8.25 2.65
N SER A 116 0.56 7.37 1.74
CA SER A 116 -0.18 6.15 1.38
C SER A 116 -0.47 5.29 2.61
N THR A 117 0.54 4.94 3.39
CA THR A 117 0.37 4.13 4.61
C THR A 117 -0.54 4.83 5.64
N GLN A 118 -0.46 6.16 5.74
CA GLN A 118 -1.33 6.93 6.65
C GLN A 118 -2.79 6.88 6.19
N THR A 119 -3.05 7.02 4.89
CA THR A 119 -4.39 6.91 4.33
C THR A 119 -4.94 5.49 4.45
N GLN A 120 -4.09 4.46 4.30
CA GLN A 120 -4.47 3.07 4.59
C GLN A 120 -4.90 2.91 6.05
N LEU A 121 -4.11 3.43 7.00
CA LEU A 121 -4.45 3.38 8.43
C LEU A 121 -5.80 4.05 8.75
N GLU A 122 -6.13 5.15 8.08
CA GLU A 122 -7.44 5.79 8.19
C GLU A 122 -8.56 4.92 7.61
N SER A 123 -8.33 4.28 6.45
CA SER A 123 -9.24 3.27 5.91
C SER A 123 -9.51 2.15 6.92
N ASP A 124 -8.47 1.61 7.55
CA ASP A 124 -8.57 0.46 8.45
C ASP A 124 -9.39 0.80 9.71
N LYS A 125 -9.31 2.04 10.19
CA LYS A 125 -10.17 2.53 11.29
C LYS A 125 -11.65 2.54 10.91
N TYR A 126 -11.99 3.01 9.71
CA TYR A 126 -13.37 2.98 9.21
C TYR A 126 -13.83 1.54 8.91
N LEU A 127 -12.93 0.66 8.47
CA LEU A 127 -13.24 -0.75 8.30
C LEU A 127 -13.57 -1.42 9.65
N ARG A 128 -12.78 -1.12 10.69
CA ARG A 128 -13.04 -1.57 12.06
C ARG A 128 -14.40 -1.10 12.55
N GLU A 129 -14.73 0.16 12.31
CA GLU A 129 -16.05 0.71 12.65
C GLU A 129 -17.16 -0.07 11.96
N TRP A 130 -17.03 -0.35 10.66
CA TRP A 130 -17.99 -1.20 9.94
C TRP A 130 -18.10 -2.62 10.52
N ILE A 131 -16.99 -3.26 10.88
CA ILE A 131 -17.02 -4.58 11.55
C ILE A 131 -17.80 -4.47 12.87
N GLN A 132 -17.61 -3.38 13.61
CA GLN A 132 -18.26 -3.15 14.90
C GLN A 132 -19.75 -2.81 14.79
N THR A 133 -20.16 -2.00 13.84
CA THR A 133 -21.53 -1.42 13.78
C THR A 133 -22.39 -2.01 12.67
N GLY A 134 -21.76 -2.54 11.60
CA GLY A 134 -22.43 -2.90 10.35
C GLY A 134 -22.79 -1.69 9.49
N ASP A 135 -22.34 -0.46 9.82
CA ASP A 135 -22.67 0.73 9.06
C ASP A 135 -21.95 0.77 7.69
N ASN A 136 -22.75 0.70 6.63
CA ASN A 136 -22.26 0.75 5.25
C ASN A 136 -21.62 2.10 4.89
N SER A 137 -21.92 3.17 5.62
CA SER A 137 -21.27 4.48 5.41
C SER A 137 -19.78 4.41 5.75
N SER A 138 -19.42 3.84 6.91
CA SER A 138 -18.02 3.57 7.30
C SER A 138 -17.33 2.62 6.32
N ARG A 139 -18.04 1.59 5.82
CA ARG A 139 -17.47 0.70 4.80
C ARG A 139 -17.13 1.43 3.51
N THR A 140 -18.05 2.27 3.02
CA THR A 140 -17.84 3.08 1.81
C THR A 140 -16.67 4.01 1.99
N LYS A 141 -16.57 4.65 3.17
CA LYS A 141 -15.46 5.57 3.47
C LYS A 141 -14.11 4.86 3.53
N SER A 142 -14.06 3.67 4.14
CA SER A 142 -12.88 2.81 4.12
C SER A 142 -12.44 2.50 2.69
N ASP A 143 -13.37 2.07 1.82
CA ASP A 143 -13.04 1.73 0.44
C ASP A 143 -12.54 2.94 -0.38
N GLU A 144 -13.08 4.14 -0.15
CA GLU A 144 -12.59 5.39 -0.76
C GLU A 144 -11.15 5.71 -0.33
N LEU A 145 -10.88 5.64 0.97
CA LEU A 145 -9.55 5.93 1.52
C LEU A 145 -8.52 4.90 1.05
N LEU A 146 -8.90 3.62 0.98
CA LEU A 146 -8.04 2.57 0.44
C LEU A 146 -7.71 2.81 -1.04
N GLN A 147 -8.68 3.25 -1.85
CA GLN A 147 -8.38 3.64 -3.24
C GLN A 147 -7.43 4.83 -3.30
N GLN A 148 -7.59 5.81 -2.41
CA GLN A 148 -6.72 6.98 -2.32
C GLN A 148 -5.30 6.62 -1.89
N SER A 149 -5.12 5.68 -0.94
CA SER A 149 -3.79 5.22 -0.54
C SER A 149 -3.02 4.60 -1.71
N PHE A 150 -3.69 3.84 -2.58
CA PHE A 150 -3.09 3.30 -3.80
C PHE A 150 -2.67 4.39 -4.80
N GLN A 151 -3.39 5.51 -4.88
CA GLN A 151 -2.97 6.64 -5.74
C GLN A 151 -1.69 7.29 -5.22
N TYR A 152 -1.57 7.45 -3.90
CA TYR A 152 -0.34 7.96 -3.28
C TYR A 152 0.83 7.01 -3.48
N GLU A 153 0.62 5.71 -3.34
CA GLU A 153 1.67 4.71 -3.57
C GLU A 153 2.16 4.70 -5.02
N MET A 154 1.23 4.75 -5.99
CA MET A 154 1.60 4.85 -7.40
C MET A 154 2.44 6.10 -7.68
N SER A 155 2.06 7.22 -7.07
CA SER A 155 2.81 8.48 -7.16
C SER A 155 4.18 8.36 -6.48
N ALA A 156 4.27 7.65 -5.36
CA ALA A 156 5.51 7.37 -4.66
C ALA A 156 6.49 6.57 -5.52
N LEU A 157 5.98 5.53 -6.20
CA LEU A 157 6.75 4.69 -7.13
C LEU A 157 7.26 5.49 -8.34
N GLN A 158 6.41 6.35 -8.93
CA GLN A 158 6.81 7.22 -10.03
C GLN A 158 7.88 8.22 -9.60
N SER A 159 7.71 8.84 -8.43
CA SER A 159 8.69 9.75 -7.84
C SER A 159 10.02 9.04 -7.56
N TYR A 160 9.97 7.82 -7.01
CA TYR A 160 11.16 7.00 -6.74
C TYR A 160 11.93 6.71 -8.03
N GLY A 161 11.24 6.24 -9.07
CA GLY A 161 11.84 5.91 -10.36
C GLY A 161 12.47 7.14 -11.03
N THR A 162 11.81 8.29 -10.97
CA THR A 162 12.34 9.56 -11.52
C THR A 162 13.60 10.01 -10.78
N SER A 163 13.60 9.88 -9.46
CA SER A 163 14.74 10.29 -8.61
C SER A 163 15.94 9.39 -8.85
N LYS A 164 15.71 8.08 -9.01
CA LYS A 164 16.77 7.13 -9.38
C LYS A 164 17.41 7.47 -10.73
N SER A 165 16.63 7.79 -11.76
CA SER A 165 17.19 8.17 -13.07
C SER A 165 18.07 9.44 -13.04
N LYS A 166 17.88 10.31 -12.03
CA LYS A 166 18.72 11.51 -11.83
C LYS A 166 19.98 11.23 -11.04
N ASP A 167 19.99 10.20 -10.19
CA ASP A 167 21.16 9.78 -9.40
C ASP A 167 22.18 9.00 -10.25
N SER A 168 21.73 8.33 -11.31
CA SER A 168 22.58 7.61 -12.28
C SER A 168 23.18 8.51 -13.38
N GLN A 169 22.98 9.84 -13.35
CA GLN A 169 23.58 10.83 -14.27
C GLN A 169 24.67 11.64 -13.57
#